data_AF-A0A846KTK5-F1
#
_entry.id   AF-A0A846KTK5-F1
#
_cell.length_a   1.000
_cell.length_b   1.000
_cell.length_c   1.000
_cell.angle_alpha   90.00
_cell.angle_beta   90.00
_cell.angle_gamma   90.00
#
_symmetry.space_group_name_H-M   'P 1'
#
loop_
_entity.id
_entity.type
_entity.pdbx_description
1 polymer ?
#
loop_
_entity_poly.entity_id
_entity_poly.type
_entity_poly.pdbx_seq_one_letter_code
_entity_poly.pdbx_strand_id
1 'polypeptide(L)' 'TKDALISIAKKAKTSKTGARALRMIVENLLRDLMFETPSDPSIKEILIEKETIDNKKEPIIKRSA' A
#
# COMPACT_ATOMS: atom_id res chain seq x y z
N THR A 1 -6.08 -5.69 -2.31
CA THR A 1 -6.80 -6.99 -2.45
C THR A 1 -6.84 -7.74 -1.12
N LYS A 2 -7.61 -8.84 -0.98
CA LYS A 2 -7.59 -9.67 0.25
C LYS A 2 -6.17 -10.20 0.56
N ASP A 3 -5.42 -10.59 -0.47
CA ASP A 3 -4.05 -11.07 -0.31
C ASP A 3 -3.09 -9.99 0.20
N ALA A 4 -3.26 -8.74 -0.25
CA ALA A 4 -2.50 -7.61 0.28
C ALA A 4 -2.76 -7.40 1.78
N LEU A 5 -4.03 -7.47 2.22
CA LEU A 5 -4.39 -7.36 3.64
C LEU A 5 -3.76 -8.48 4.49
N ILE A 6 -3.79 -9.72 3.99
CA ILE A 6 -3.17 -10.87 4.65
C ILE A 6 -1.64 -10.68 4.73
N SER A 7 -1.00 -10.18 3.68
CA SER A 7 0.44 -9.89 3.69
C SER A 7 0.79 -8.82 4.72
N ILE A 8 0.04 -7.71 4.78
CA ILE A 8 0.22 -6.66 5.79
C ILE A 8 0.10 -7.23 7.21
N ALA A 9 -0.93 -8.05 7.46
CA ALA A 9 -1.13 -8.69 8.76
C ALA A 9 0.02 -9.62 9.14
N LYS A 10 0.55 -10.41 8.18
CA LYS A 10 1.72 -11.27 8.39
C LYS A 10 2.96 -10.44 8.74
N LYS A 11 3.26 -9.38 7.99
CA LYS A 11 4.39 -8.47 8.28
C LYS A 11 4.25 -7.81 9.65
N ALA A 12 3.05 -7.34 10.01
CA ALA A 12 2.79 -6.75 11.31
C ALA A 12 3.01 -7.76 12.45
N LYS A 13 2.57 -9.01 12.29
CA LYS A 13 2.82 -10.08 13.27
C LYS A 13 4.31 -10.29 13.53
N THR A 14 5.14 -10.28 12.48
CA THR A 14 6.61 -10.45 12.61
C THR A 14 7.28 -9.30 13.36
N SER A 15 6.73 -8.08 13.27
CA SER A 15 7.30 -6.88 13.88
C SER A 15 7.13 -6.76 15.40
N LYS A 16 6.45 -7.73 16.06
CA LYS A 16 6.21 -7.81 17.52
C LYS A 16 5.56 -6.58 18.20
N THR A 17 5.08 -5.60 17.43
CA THR A 17 4.38 -4.40 17.94
C THR A 17 2.85 -4.51 17.79
N GLY A 18 2.36 -5.63 17.25
CA GLY A 18 0.95 -5.93 17.10
C GLY A 18 0.25 -4.98 16.14
N ALA A 19 -0.97 -4.54 16.48
CA ALA A 19 -1.79 -3.69 15.61
C ALA A 19 -1.13 -2.34 15.27
N ARG A 20 -0.21 -1.83 16.11
CA ARG A 20 0.53 -0.58 15.82
C ARG A 20 1.36 -0.67 14.55
N ALA A 21 1.92 -1.84 14.23
CA ALA A 21 2.66 -2.03 13.00
C ALA A 21 1.80 -1.97 11.74
N LEU A 22 0.49 -2.28 11.82
CA LEU A 22 -0.39 -2.21 10.66
C LEU A 22 -0.39 -0.80 10.07
N ARG A 23 -0.57 0.21 10.94
CA ARG A 23 -0.54 1.61 10.53
C ARG A 23 0.82 1.98 9.94
N MET A 24 1.90 1.64 10.61
CA MET A 24 3.27 1.93 10.14
C MET A 24 3.55 1.33 8.76
N ILE A 25 3.14 0.09 8.50
CA ILE A 25 3.32 -0.59 7.21
C ILE A 25 2.54 0.13 6.12
N VAL A 26 1.27 0.47 6.37
CA VAL A 26 0.42 1.19 5.42
C VAL A 26 0.96 2.59 5.14
N GLU A 27 1.34 3.33 6.18
CA GLU A 27 1.82 4.71 6.08
C GLU A 27 3.15 4.78 5.31
N ASN A 28 4.05 3.80 5.50
CA ASN A 28 5.27 3.70 4.69
C ASN A 28 4.99 3.31 3.23
N LEU A 29 4.02 2.44 2.97
CA LEU A 29 3.64 2.04 1.61
C LEU A 29 3.02 3.20 0.82
N LEU A 30 2.17 3.98 1.48
CA LEU A 30 1.36 5.01 0.83
C LEU A 30 2.03 6.39 0.83
N ARG A 31 3.13 6.60 1.55
CA ARG A 31 3.77 7.91 1.73
C ARG A 31 3.95 8.68 0.42
N ASP A 32 4.58 8.06 -0.56
CA ASP A 32 4.92 8.71 -1.83
C ASP A 32 3.65 8.90 -2.67
N LEU A 33 2.77 7.90 -2.71
CA LEU A 33 1.49 8.00 -3.41
C LEU A 33 0.60 9.11 -2.84
N MET A 34 0.57 9.31 -1.52
CA MET A 34 -0.21 10.37 -0.89
C MET A 34 0.31 11.77 -1.25
N PHE A 35 1.58 11.90 -1.61
CA PHE A 35 2.18 13.15 -2.09
C PHE A 35 1.93 13.36 -3.60
N GLU A 36 2.09 12.31 -4.40
CA GLU A 36 1.97 12.38 -5.86
C GLU A 36 0.51 12.45 -6.33
N THR A 37 -0.39 11.68 -5.69
CA THR A 37 -1.79 11.56 -6.13
C THR A 37 -2.54 12.89 -6.18
N PRO A 38 -2.42 13.79 -5.19
CA PRO A 38 -3.05 15.11 -5.26
C PRO A 38 -2.58 15.98 -6.44
N SER A 39 -1.39 15.72 -6.96
CA SER A 39 -0.78 16.49 -8.05
C SER A 39 -1.15 15.96 -9.45
N ASP A 40 -1.62 14.72 -9.55
CA ASP A 40 -2.02 14.08 -10.81
C ASP A 40 -3.56 13.88 -10.85
N PRO A 41 -4.33 14.83 -11.42
CA PRO A 41 -5.79 14.76 -11.46
C PRO A 41 -6.31 13.65 -12.39
N SER A 42 -5.45 13.01 -13.19
CA SER A 42 -5.85 11.89 -14.04
C SER A 42 -6.05 10.60 -13.24
N ILE A 43 -5.50 10.48 -12.03
CA ILE A 43 -5.60 9.27 -11.22
C ILE A 43 -7.03 9.06 -10.73
N LYS A 44 -7.57 7.85 -11.00
CA LYS A 44 -8.92 7.43 -10.59
C LYS A 44 -8.91 6.33 -9.54
N GLU A 45 -7.97 5.41 -9.63
CA GLU A 45 -7.88 4.27 -8.73
C GLU A 45 -6.43 3.84 -8.57
N ILE A 46 -6.06 3.44 -7.34
CA ILE A 46 -4.77 2.85 -7.02
C ILE A 46 -5.03 1.44 -6.47
N LEU A 47 -4.53 0.43 -7.17
CA LEU A 47 -4.68 -0.97 -6.78
C LEU A 47 -3.41 -1.46 -6.08
N ILE A 48 -3.57 -1.80 -4.80
CA ILE A 48 -2.54 -2.43 -3.96
C ILE A 48 -2.70 -3.95 -3.99
N GLU A 49 -1.67 -4.64 -4.46
CA GLU A 49 -1.59 -6.09 -4.54
C GLU A 49 -0.60 -6.65 -3.50
N LYS A 50 -0.56 -7.98 -3.36
CA LYS A 50 0.33 -8.64 -2.41
C LYS A 50 1.80 -8.34 -2.73
N GLU A 51 2.14 -8.30 -4.01
CA GLU A 51 3.47 -8.03 -4.53
C GLU A 51 3.94 -6.61 -4.20
N THR A 52 3.02 -5.64 -4.13
CA THR A 52 3.31 -4.28 -3.67
C THR A 52 3.80 -4.31 -2.21
N ILE A 53 3.18 -5.15 -1.39
CA ILE A 53 3.56 -5.29 0.02
C ILE A 53 4.86 -6.10 0.15
N ASP A 54 4.94 -7.26 -0.49
CA ASP A 54 6.02 -8.24 -0.28
C ASP A 54 7.32 -7.84 -0.97
N ASN A 55 7.23 -7.43 -2.24
CA ASN A 55 8.37 -7.23 -3.14
C ASN A 55 8.65 -5.75 -3.43
N LYS A 56 7.95 -4.81 -2.75
CA LYS A 56 8.01 -3.37 -3.04
C LYS A 56 7.76 -3.05 -4.52
N LYS A 57 6.96 -3.87 -5.20
CA LYS A 57 6.50 -3.58 -6.56
C LYS A 57 5.68 -2.29 -6.53
N GLU A 58 5.83 -1.43 -7.52
CA GLU A 58 4.96 -0.26 -7.61
C GLU A 58 3.48 -0.68 -7.76
N PRO A 59 2.56 0.06 -7.13
CA PRO A 59 1.14 -0.22 -7.24
C PRO A 59 0.61 0.15 -8.62
N ILE A 60 -0.51 -0.48 -8.99
CA ILE A 60 -1.11 -0.24 -10.29
C ILE A 60 -1.97 1.02 -10.20
N ILE A 61 -1.64 2.03 -10.98
CA ILE A 61 -2.37 3.31 -11.05
C ILE A 61 -3.24 3.31 -12.29
N LYS A 62 -4.56 3.37 -12.11
CA LYS A 62 -5.53 3.55 -13.20
C LYS A 62 -5.83 5.03 -13.35
N ARG A 63 -5.61 5.54 -14.56
CA ARG A 63 -5.90 6.93 -14.94
C ARG A 63 -7.17 7.01 -15.78
N SER A 64 -7.84 8.16 -15.77
CA SER A 64 -8.84 8.48 -16.78
C SER A 64 -8.19 8.52 -18.16
N ALA A 65 -8.90 7.99 -19.15
CA ALA A 65 -8.56 8.17 -20.56
C ALA A 65 -8.66 9.63 -20.98
#